data_AF-A0A945NKS8-F1
#
_entry.id   AF-A0A945NKS8-F1
#
_cell.length_a   1.000
_cell.length_b   1.000
_cell.length_c   1.000
_cell.angle_alpha   90.00
_cell.angle_beta   90.00
_cell.angle_gamma   90.00
#
_symmetry.space_group_name_H-M   'P 1'
#
loop_
_entity.id
_entity.type
_entity.pdbx_description
1 polymer ?
#
loop_
_entity_poly.entity_id
_entity_poly.type
_entity_poly.pdbx_seq_one_letter_code
_entity_poly.pdbx_strand_id
1 'polypeptide(L)'
;MSSSKKNASDVFAMMLGSDVTQTQAKRAKHIGPNTINAWHTDSQEGQLAVDVAQTEKDIVVVSTLSGAVTENLEVYIHDDLLTIRGDRTSPMRNVEGISYFHKECFWGSFSRTIVLPVHVYGDLAEAEYTNGVLTVTVPKREANRQIPITIIE
;
A
#
# COMPACT_ATOMS: atom_id res chain seq x y z
N MET A 1 36.95 -14.15 -31.31
CA MET A 1 37.19 -13.07 -30.32
C MET A 1 36.64 -11.77 -30.89
N SER A 2 35.54 -11.26 -30.32
CA SER A 2 35.31 -9.82 -30.09
C SER A 2 33.94 -9.67 -29.42
N SER A 3 33.96 -9.49 -28.11
CA SER A 3 32.78 -9.27 -27.28
C SER A 3 32.21 -7.88 -27.51
N SER A 4 30.93 -7.79 -27.87
CA SER A 4 30.20 -6.51 -27.88
C SER A 4 29.65 -6.24 -26.47
N LYS A 5 30.27 -5.29 -25.76
CA LYS A 5 29.77 -4.78 -24.47
C LYS A 5 28.58 -3.86 -24.74
N LYS A 6 27.39 -4.21 -24.27
CA LYS A 6 26.24 -3.30 -24.21
C LYS A 6 26.36 -2.44 -22.95
N ASN A 7 26.35 -1.13 -23.10
CA ASN A 7 26.54 -0.18 -22.01
C ASN A 7 25.21 0.11 -21.29
N ALA A 8 25.28 0.39 -19.99
CA ALA A 8 24.14 0.62 -19.09
C ALA A 8 23.23 1.81 -19.47
N SER A 9 23.64 2.66 -20.42
CA SER A 9 22.85 3.77 -20.95
C SER A 9 21.67 3.31 -21.83
N ASP A 10 21.76 2.13 -22.45
CA ASP A 10 20.75 1.65 -23.41
C ASP A 10 19.49 1.11 -22.74
N VAL A 11 19.58 0.70 -21.46
CA VAL A 11 18.43 0.19 -20.69
C VAL A 11 17.54 1.34 -20.21
N PHE A 12 18.12 2.50 -19.92
CA PHE A 12 17.40 3.67 -19.43
C PHE A 12 16.62 4.40 -20.54
N ALA A 13 17.10 4.34 -21.78
CA ALA A 13 16.39 4.88 -22.95
C ALA A 13 15.14 4.07 -23.33
N MET A 14 15.09 2.78 -22.96
CA MET A 14 13.93 1.90 -23.22
C MET A 14 12.76 2.16 -22.25
N MET A 15 12.99 2.90 -21.16
CA MET A 15 12.01 3.16 -20.11
C MET A 15 11.08 4.36 -20.37
N LEU A 16 11.35 5.20 -21.39
CA LEU A 16 10.63 6.48 -21.58
C LEU A 16 10.07 6.70 -23.01
N GLY A 17 9.83 5.64 -23.77
CA GLY A 17 9.19 5.72 -25.10
C GLY A 17 7.67 5.63 -25.02
N SER A 18 7.00 6.73 -25.35
CA SER A 18 5.56 6.87 -25.54
C SER A 18 5.00 5.96 -26.63
N ASP A 19 3.94 5.20 -26.34
CA ASP A 19 2.94 4.87 -27.36
C ASP A 19 1.54 4.68 -26.74
N VAL A 20 0.66 5.61 -27.09
CA VAL A 20 -0.78 5.57 -26.87
C VAL A 20 -1.38 4.89 -28.09
N THR A 21 -1.96 3.68 -27.97
CA THR A 21 -3.23 3.33 -28.67
C THR A 21 -3.82 1.95 -28.31
N GLN A 22 -5.15 1.98 -28.17
CA GLN A 22 -6.17 0.97 -28.53
C GLN A 22 -6.57 -0.15 -27.53
N THR A 23 -7.66 0.20 -26.81
CA THR A 23 -8.78 -0.62 -26.35
C THR A 23 -9.23 -1.74 -27.32
N GLN A 24 -9.38 -2.96 -26.80
CA GLN A 24 -10.34 -3.94 -27.32
C GLN A 24 -11.06 -4.68 -26.18
N ALA A 25 -12.38 -4.50 -26.12
CA ALA A 25 -13.29 -5.17 -25.22
C ALA A 25 -13.38 -6.68 -25.52
N LYS A 26 -13.05 -7.53 -24.55
CA LYS A 26 -13.30 -8.98 -24.62
C LYS A 26 -14.57 -9.34 -23.85
N ARG A 27 -15.52 -9.90 -24.61
CA ARG A 27 -16.82 -10.48 -24.20
C ARG A 27 -16.76 -11.29 -22.91
N ALA A 28 -17.78 -11.08 -22.05
CA ALA A 28 -18.09 -11.91 -20.89
C ALA A 28 -18.35 -13.36 -21.29
N LYS A 29 -17.64 -14.31 -20.66
CA LYS A 29 -17.91 -15.75 -20.75
C LYS A 29 -18.80 -16.18 -19.58
N HIS A 30 -19.82 -16.95 -19.93
CA HIS A 30 -20.85 -17.54 -19.09
C HIS A 30 -20.25 -18.31 -17.89
N ILE A 31 -20.62 -17.93 -16.66
CA ILE A 31 -20.20 -18.60 -15.42
C ILE A 31 -21.30 -19.61 -15.05
N GLY A 32 -20.99 -20.90 -15.16
CA GLY A 32 -21.86 -22.00 -14.71
C GLY A 32 -21.76 -22.23 -13.20
N PRO A 33 -22.75 -22.89 -12.57
CA PRO A 33 -22.92 -22.92 -11.11
C PRO A 33 -21.96 -23.86 -10.35
N ASN A 34 -20.80 -24.22 -10.92
CA ASN A 34 -19.88 -25.17 -10.26
C ASN A 34 -18.40 -24.82 -10.41
N THR A 35 -18.04 -23.56 -10.14
CA THR A 35 -16.65 -23.10 -9.94
C THR A 35 -16.46 -22.59 -8.51
N ILE A 36 -16.76 -23.43 -7.52
CA ILE A 36 -16.39 -23.18 -6.11
C ILE A 36 -14.94 -23.56 -5.79
N ASN A 37 -14.10 -23.87 -6.80
CA ASN A 37 -12.68 -24.21 -6.62
C ASN A 37 -11.71 -23.22 -7.30
N ALA A 38 -12.16 -22.01 -7.65
CA ALA A 38 -11.28 -20.93 -8.14
C ALA A 38 -10.80 -19.99 -7.00
N TRP A 39 -10.83 -20.47 -5.74
CA TRP A 39 -10.54 -19.67 -4.54
C TRP A 39 -9.15 -19.92 -3.96
N HIS A 40 -8.25 -20.54 -4.72
CA HIS A 40 -6.82 -20.60 -4.41
C HIS A 40 -6.02 -19.81 -5.44
N THR A 41 -6.23 -18.50 -5.46
CA THR A 41 -5.09 -17.60 -5.69
C THR A 41 -4.75 -17.07 -4.31
N ASP A 42 -3.76 -17.68 -3.66
CA ASP A 42 -3.10 -17.08 -2.48
C ASP A 42 -2.45 -15.76 -2.93
N SER A 43 -3.25 -14.72 -3.10
CA SER A 43 -2.75 -13.36 -2.92
C SER A 43 -2.65 -13.17 -1.40
N GLN A 44 -1.55 -13.65 -0.81
CA GLN A 44 -1.15 -13.13 0.51
C GLN A 44 -0.97 -11.62 0.32
N GLU A 45 -2.00 -10.87 0.71
CA GLU A 45 -1.93 -9.43 0.75
C GLU A 45 -0.79 -9.04 1.70
N GLY A 46 0.14 -8.22 1.21
CA GLY A 46 1.31 -7.82 1.96
C GLY A 46 0.91 -7.08 3.21
N GLN A 47 1.46 -7.47 4.35
CA GLN A 47 1.24 -6.74 5.59
C GLN A 47 2.03 -5.44 5.55
N LEU A 48 1.33 -4.32 5.49
CA LEU A 48 1.98 -3.02 5.52
C LEU A 48 2.46 -2.69 6.95
N ALA A 49 3.73 -2.33 7.07
CA ALA A 49 4.31 -1.84 8.32
C ALA A 49 3.85 -0.40 8.59
N VAL A 50 3.42 -0.14 9.82
CA VAL A 50 2.95 1.17 10.26
C VAL A 50 3.48 1.47 11.64
N ASP A 51 3.89 2.71 11.85
CA ASP A 51 4.17 3.28 13.16
C ASP A 51 2.98 4.17 13.56
N VAL A 52 2.53 4.05 14.80
CA VAL A 52 1.42 4.85 15.35
C VAL A 52 1.94 5.63 16.53
N ALA A 53 1.87 6.95 16.45
CA ALA A 53 2.28 7.87 17.48
C ALA A 53 1.13 8.82 17.83
N GLN A 54 1.29 9.55 18.93
CA GLN A 54 0.37 10.61 19.30
C GLN A 54 1.13 11.86 19.75
N THR A 55 0.58 13.02 19.43
CA THR A 55 0.92 14.29 20.08
C THR A 55 -0.09 14.55 21.19
N GLU A 56 -0.10 15.75 21.77
CA GLU A 56 -1.20 16.17 22.66
C GLU A 56 -2.54 16.20 21.91
N LYS A 57 -2.54 16.66 20.64
CA LYS A 57 -3.74 16.98 19.88
C LYS A 57 -4.10 15.95 18.81
N ASP A 58 -3.13 15.18 18.33
CA ASP A 58 -3.28 14.39 17.10
C ASP A 58 -2.81 12.95 17.29
N ILE A 59 -3.39 12.05 16.49
CA ILE A 59 -2.79 10.75 16.16
C ILE A 59 -2.00 10.92 14.87
N VAL A 60 -0.79 10.35 14.82
CA VAL A 60 0.08 10.39 13.64
C VAL A 60 0.42 8.95 13.26
N VAL A 61 0.14 8.58 12.02
CA VAL A 61 0.43 7.25 11.48
C VAL A 61 1.40 7.37 10.33
N VAL A 62 2.52 6.66 10.41
CA VAL A 62 3.61 6.73 9.42
C VAL A 62 3.80 5.35 8.80
N SER A 63 3.99 5.31 7.49
CA SER A 63 4.26 4.07 6.77
C SER A 63 5.21 4.27 5.60
N THR A 64 6.13 3.33 5.40
CA THR A 64 6.99 3.32 4.22
C THR A 64 6.29 2.64 3.05
N LEU A 65 6.03 3.42 2.00
CA LEU A 65 5.32 3.04 0.78
C LEU A 65 6.16 3.15 -0.49
N SER A 66 7.49 3.11 -0.36
CA SER A 66 8.39 3.16 -1.52
C SER A 66 8.04 2.09 -2.57
N GLY A 67 7.97 2.52 -3.83
CA GLY A 67 7.56 1.67 -4.95
C GLY A 67 6.04 1.42 -5.06
N ALA A 68 5.22 2.05 -4.22
CA ALA A 68 3.77 2.03 -4.40
C ALA A 68 3.33 2.87 -5.60
N VAL A 69 2.31 2.39 -6.31
CA VAL A 69 1.64 3.15 -7.38
C VAL A 69 0.67 4.12 -6.72
N THR A 70 1.03 5.41 -6.67
CA THR A 70 0.26 6.43 -5.95
C THR A 70 -1.20 6.52 -6.39
N GLU A 71 -1.48 6.28 -7.67
CA GLU A 71 -2.84 6.27 -8.25
C GLU A 71 -3.73 5.16 -7.66
N ASN A 72 -3.13 4.10 -7.12
CA ASN A 72 -3.83 2.98 -6.48
C ASN A 72 -3.73 3.03 -4.95
N LEU A 73 -3.22 4.13 -4.38
CA LEU A 73 -3.11 4.28 -2.94
C LEU A 73 -4.45 4.76 -2.37
N GLU A 74 -5.04 3.93 -1.52
CA GLU A 74 -6.27 4.24 -0.80
C GLU A 74 -5.97 4.44 0.68
N VAL A 75 -6.45 5.56 1.23
CA VAL A 75 -6.37 5.87 2.66
C VAL A 75 -7.76 6.35 3.09
N TYR A 76 -8.35 5.67 4.07
CA TYR A 76 -9.66 6.06 4.58
C TYR A 76 -9.82 5.72 6.06
N ILE A 77 -10.67 6.50 6.73
CA ILE A 77 -11.06 6.30 8.12
C ILE A 77 -12.55 5.95 8.16
N HIS A 78 -12.89 4.86 8.83
CA HIS A 78 -14.26 4.51 9.17
C HIS A 78 -14.36 4.37 10.69
N ASP A 79 -15.10 5.27 11.35
CA ASP A 79 -15.12 5.42 12.81
C ASP A 79 -13.70 5.64 13.39
N ASP A 80 -13.16 4.65 14.09
CA ASP A 80 -11.81 4.62 14.66
C ASP A 80 -10.87 3.67 13.91
N LEU A 81 -11.25 3.20 12.72
CA LEU A 81 -10.43 2.33 11.88
C LEU A 81 -9.76 3.14 10.76
N LEU A 82 -8.44 3.29 10.84
CA LEU A 82 -7.64 3.80 9.71
C LEU A 82 -7.21 2.61 8.84
N THR A 83 -7.51 2.69 7.55
CA THR A 83 -7.08 1.71 6.55
C THR A 83 -6.21 2.35 5.49
N ILE A 84 -5.10 1.69 5.18
CA ILE A 84 -4.15 2.04 4.11
C ILE A 84 -4.00 0.83 3.20
N ARG A 85 -4.22 1.00 1.88
CA ARG A 85 -4.13 -0.06 0.87
C ARG A 85 -3.46 0.43 -0.39
N GLY A 86 -2.79 -0.46 -1.10
CA GLY A 86 -2.27 -0.16 -2.44
C GLY A 86 -1.48 -1.31 -3.03
N ASP A 87 -0.74 -1.01 -4.11
CA ASP A 87 0.01 -2.00 -4.87
C ASP A 87 1.46 -1.57 -5.13
N ARG A 88 2.39 -2.53 -5.08
CA ARG A 88 3.77 -2.37 -5.56
C ARG A 88 4.03 -3.27 -6.75
N THR A 89 4.50 -2.70 -7.86
CA THR A 89 4.88 -3.48 -9.03
C THR A 89 6.36 -3.77 -9.02
N SER A 90 6.74 -5.05 -9.15
CA SER A 90 8.14 -5.42 -9.28
C SER A 90 8.70 -4.90 -10.61
N PRO A 91 9.86 -4.20 -10.62
CA PRO A 91 10.49 -3.78 -11.86
C PRO A 91 10.96 -4.98 -12.72
N MET A 92 11.10 -6.16 -12.11
CA MET A 92 11.54 -7.40 -12.78
C MET A 92 10.38 -8.27 -13.26
N ARG A 93 9.12 -7.81 -13.14
CA ARG A 93 7.91 -8.63 -13.42
C ARG A 93 7.89 -9.26 -14.82
N ASN A 94 8.45 -8.56 -15.81
CA ASN A 94 8.42 -8.95 -17.21
C ASN A 94 9.78 -9.45 -17.74
N VAL A 95 10.74 -9.77 -16.86
CA VAL A 95 12.06 -10.26 -17.26
C VAL A 95 12.03 -11.78 -17.34
N GLU A 96 12.07 -12.31 -18.57
CA GLU A 96 12.12 -13.76 -18.80
C GLU A 96 13.45 -14.37 -18.32
N GLY A 97 13.39 -15.58 -17.75
CA GLY A 97 14.57 -16.33 -17.30
C GLY A 97 15.26 -15.78 -16.04
N ILE A 98 14.63 -14.85 -15.31
CA ILE A 98 15.20 -14.30 -14.08
C ILE A 98 15.30 -15.37 -12.97
N SER A 99 16.47 -15.43 -12.33
CA SER A 99 16.72 -16.25 -11.14
C SER A 99 17.20 -15.36 -10.01
N TYR A 100 16.62 -15.50 -8.82
CA TYR A 100 16.99 -14.70 -7.65
C TYR A 100 18.01 -15.45 -6.79
N PHE A 101 19.09 -14.79 -6.40
CA PHE A 101 19.95 -15.27 -5.31
C PHE A 101 19.30 -15.03 -3.94
N HIS A 102 18.66 -13.86 -3.76
CA HIS A 102 17.89 -13.48 -2.56
C HIS A 102 16.67 -12.65 -2.97
N LYS A 103 15.58 -12.77 -2.22
CA LYS A 103 14.33 -12.03 -2.45
C LYS A 103 13.67 -11.70 -1.13
N GLU A 104 13.87 -10.46 -0.67
CA GLU A 104 13.31 -9.95 0.60
C GLU A 104 12.24 -8.88 0.35
N CYS A 105 12.30 -8.19 -0.80
CA CYS A 105 11.32 -7.18 -1.16
C CYS A 105 9.96 -7.81 -1.46
N PHE A 106 8.92 -7.30 -0.80
CA PHE A 106 7.54 -7.62 -1.13
C PHE A 106 7.07 -6.82 -2.36
N TRP A 107 6.44 -7.52 -3.31
CA TRP A 107 5.80 -6.94 -4.50
C TRP A 107 4.39 -7.53 -4.63
N GLY A 108 3.41 -6.69 -4.93
CA GLY A 108 1.99 -7.04 -4.95
C GLY A 108 1.15 -6.05 -4.14
N SER A 109 -0.12 -6.42 -3.95
CA SER A 109 -1.07 -5.67 -3.13
C SER A 109 -0.69 -5.74 -1.66
N PHE A 110 -0.87 -4.65 -0.95
CA PHE A 110 -0.65 -4.55 0.49
C PHE A 110 -1.82 -3.85 1.17
N SER A 111 -2.06 -4.21 2.43
CA SER A 111 -2.99 -3.50 3.29
C SER A 111 -2.56 -3.45 4.73
N ARG A 112 -3.07 -2.45 5.44
CA ARG A 112 -3.14 -2.43 6.89
C ARG A 112 -4.38 -1.68 7.33
N THR A 113 -5.12 -2.29 8.25
CA THR A 113 -6.13 -1.61 9.04
C THR A 113 -5.66 -1.59 10.49
N ILE A 114 -5.76 -0.44 11.14
CA ILE A 114 -5.45 -0.27 12.55
C ILE A 114 -6.62 0.38 13.28
N VAL A 115 -6.84 -0.06 14.51
CA VAL A 115 -7.74 0.62 15.44
C VAL A 115 -6.98 1.79 16.04
N LEU A 116 -7.52 2.99 15.90
CA LEU A 116 -6.97 4.19 16.51
C LEU A 116 -7.23 4.12 18.02
N PRO A 117 -6.24 4.45 18.86
CA PRO A 117 -6.33 4.24 20.30
C PRO A 117 -7.28 5.21 21.01
N VAL A 118 -7.81 6.20 20.28
CA VAL A 118 -8.72 7.24 20.76
C VAL A 118 -9.69 7.64 19.65
N HIS A 119 -10.82 8.24 20.01
CA HIS A 119 -11.73 8.82 19.03
C HIS A 119 -11.08 10.04 18.34
N VAL A 120 -11.30 10.16 17.03
CA VAL A 120 -10.70 11.18 16.16
C VAL A 120 -11.73 11.89 15.28
N TYR A 121 -11.42 13.12 14.86
CA TYR A 121 -12.17 13.84 13.82
C TYR A 121 -11.63 13.40 12.45
N GLY A 122 -12.10 12.23 11.98
CA GLY A 122 -11.60 11.63 10.73
C GLY A 122 -11.87 12.45 9.47
N ASP A 123 -12.88 13.34 9.50
CA ASP A 123 -13.20 14.32 8.47
C ASP A 123 -12.16 15.44 8.34
N LEU A 124 -11.35 15.64 9.38
CA LEU A 124 -10.26 16.61 9.43
C LEU A 124 -8.88 15.96 9.26
N ALA A 125 -8.83 14.70 8.81
CA ALA A 125 -7.58 14.00 8.58
C ALA A 125 -6.80 14.61 7.40
N GLU A 126 -5.49 14.71 7.57
CA GLU A 126 -4.57 15.12 6.51
C GLU A 126 -3.60 13.98 6.20
N ALA A 127 -3.25 13.82 4.93
CA ALA A 127 -2.30 12.80 4.48
C ALA A 127 -1.26 13.43 3.55
N GLU A 128 0.00 13.20 3.86
CA GLU A 128 1.15 13.65 3.07
C GLU A 128 1.96 12.44 2.60
N TYR A 129 2.32 12.42 1.33
CA TYR A 129 3.19 11.39 0.76
C TYR A 129 4.42 12.03 0.15
N THR A 130 5.55 11.89 0.84
CA THR A 130 6.82 12.51 0.45
C THR A 130 7.94 11.48 0.49
N ASN A 131 8.74 11.38 -0.58
CA ASN A 131 9.92 10.52 -0.66
C ASN A 131 9.66 9.04 -0.29
N GLY A 132 8.49 8.49 -0.66
CA GLY A 132 8.15 7.10 -0.37
C GLY A 132 7.64 6.85 1.04
N VAL A 133 7.33 7.90 1.80
CA VAL A 133 6.77 7.81 3.16
C VAL A 133 5.41 8.50 3.20
N LEU A 134 4.40 7.77 3.67
CA LEU A 134 3.07 8.29 3.95
C LEU A 134 2.98 8.68 5.42
N THR A 135 2.52 9.89 5.69
CA THR A 135 2.20 10.40 7.02
C THR A 135 0.72 10.80 7.04
N VAL A 136 -0.06 10.17 7.92
CA VAL A 136 -1.47 10.50 8.14
C VAL A 136 -1.59 11.14 9.52
N THR A 137 -2.13 12.35 9.58
CA THR A 137 -2.35 13.11 10.81
C THR A 137 -3.84 13.26 11.02
N VAL A 138 -4.33 12.89 12.21
CA VAL A 138 -5.75 12.93 12.54
C VAL A 138 -5.98 13.60 13.89
N PRO A 139 -6.75 14.70 13.96
CA PRO A 139 -7.06 15.37 15.23
C PRO A 139 -7.87 14.48 16.17
N LYS A 140 -7.54 14.49 17.46
CA LYS A 140 -8.29 13.78 18.51
C LYS A 140 -9.60 14.49 18.86
N ARG A 141 -10.65 13.71 19.17
CA ARG A 141 -11.93 14.26 19.66
C ARG A 141 -11.90 14.64 21.12
N GLU A 142 -11.21 13.84 21.93
CA GLU A 142 -11.10 14.07 23.36
C GLU A 142 -9.63 14.22 23.75
N ALA A 143 -9.33 15.27 24.51
CA ALA A 143 -8.04 15.41 25.18
C ALA A 143 -7.90 14.31 26.23
N ASN A 144 -6.68 13.81 26.42
CA ASN A 144 -6.34 12.68 27.28
C ASN A 144 -6.78 12.93 28.74
N ARG A 145 -8.04 12.59 29.06
CA ARG A 145 -8.64 12.86 30.37
C ARG A 145 -8.52 11.62 31.24
N GLN A 146 -7.68 11.70 32.27
CA GLN A 146 -7.62 10.67 33.31
C GLN A 146 -8.88 10.77 34.19
N ILE A 147 -9.63 9.68 34.29
CA ILE A 147 -10.78 9.58 35.19
C ILE A 147 -10.33 8.80 36.43
N PRO A 148 -10.21 9.42 37.60
CA PRO A 148 -9.88 8.70 38.83
C PRO A 148 -11.01 7.72 39.17
N ILE A 149 -10.65 6.48 39.52
CA ILE A 149 -11.60 5.45 39.95
C ILE A 149 -11.46 5.28 41.46
N THR A 150 -12.56 5.44 42.19
CA THR A 150 -12.60 5.20 43.63
C THR A 150 -12.74 3.71 43.90
N ILE A 151 -11.86 3.17 44.75
CA ILE A 151 -11.96 1.80 45.26
C ILE A 151 -12.93 1.81 46.45
N ILE A 152 -13.90 0.89 46.44
CA ILE A 152 -14.86 0.70 47.54
C ILE A 152 -14.53 -0.65 48.19
N GLU A 153 -14.39 -0.67 49.51
CA GLU A 153 -14.27 -1.89 50.34
C GLU A 153 -15.63 -2.28 50.94
#